data_AF-A0A6H9US99-F1
#
_entry.id   AF-A0A6H9US99-F1
#
_cell.length_a   1.000
_cell.length_b   1.000
_cell.length_c   1.000
_cell.angle_alpha   90.00
_cell.angle_beta   90.00
_cell.angle_gamma   90.00
#
_symmetry.space_group_name_H-M   'P 1'
#
loop_
_entity.id
_entity.type
_entity.pdbx_description
1 polymer ?
#
loop_
_entity_poly.entity_id
_entity_poly.type
_entity_poly.pdbx_seq_one_letter_code
_entity_poly.pdbx_strand_id
1 'polypeptide(L)' 'MRTPRRPARHRGTAMIPPAAVAIVRAAVEITLGNGLRSAGDMAEQVVEELTAMGWTITLDEPDDDRPAAA' A
#
# COMPACT_ATOMS: atom_id res chain seq x y z
N MET A 1 -40.76 -5.88 -9.05
CA MET A 1 -39.31 -6.16 -9.28
C MET A 1 -38.51 -5.40 -8.24
N ARG A 2 -37.88 -6.11 -7.29
CA ARG A 2 -36.98 -5.51 -6.27
C ARG A 2 -35.55 -5.57 -6.81
N THR A 3 -34.92 -4.43 -7.03
CA THR A 3 -33.49 -4.32 -7.30
C THR A 3 -32.70 -4.81 -6.09
N PRO A 4 -31.70 -5.70 -6.24
CA PRO A 4 -30.85 -6.07 -5.14
C PRO A 4 -30.02 -4.86 -4.72
N ARG A 5 -30.09 -4.51 -3.43
CA ARG A 5 -29.25 -3.49 -2.81
C ARG A 5 -27.79 -3.92 -2.96
N ARG A 6 -26.99 -3.11 -3.65
CA ARG A 6 -25.53 -3.25 -3.75
C ARG A 6 -24.96 -3.41 -2.32
N PRO A 7 -24.12 -4.43 -2.04
CA PRO A 7 -23.53 -4.57 -0.72
C PRO A 7 -22.70 -3.32 -0.41
N ALA A 8 -22.95 -2.72 0.75
CA ALA A 8 -22.16 -1.60 1.24
C ALA A 8 -20.69 -2.05 1.28
N ARG A 9 -19.84 -1.37 0.50
CA ARG A 9 -18.38 -1.55 0.59
C ARG A 9 -18.02 -1.25 2.04
N HIS A 10 -17.45 -2.25 2.71
CA HIS A 10 -17.03 -2.17 4.10
C HIS A 10 -16.02 -1.03 4.24
N ARG A 11 -16.45 0.14 4.75
CA ARG A 11 -15.59 1.24 5.20
C ARG A 11 -14.85 0.80 6.47
N GLY A 12 -13.93 -0.14 6.33
CA GLY A 12 -12.93 -0.40 7.34
C GLY A 12 -11.74 0.46 6.99
N THR A 13 -11.35 1.39 7.86
CA THR A 13 -10.00 1.95 7.85
C THR A 13 -9.03 0.79 7.67
N ALA A 14 -8.27 0.78 6.56
CA ALA A 14 -7.35 -0.29 6.26
C ALA A 14 -6.26 -0.28 7.34
N MET A 15 -6.43 -1.12 8.37
CA MET A 15 -5.44 -1.29 9.42
C MET A 15 -4.24 -2.01 8.80
N ILE A 16 -3.13 -1.29 8.62
CA ILE A 16 -1.89 -1.90 8.16
C ILE A 16 -1.38 -2.84 9.27
N PRO A 17 -1.22 -4.15 9.00
CA PRO A 17 -0.74 -5.08 10.01
C PRO A 17 0.67 -4.68 10.51
N PRO A 18 0.95 -4.73 11.82
CA PRO A 18 2.28 -4.39 12.36
C PRO A 18 3.43 -5.16 11.72
N ALA A 19 3.17 -6.42 11.32
CA ALA A 19 4.14 -7.25 10.61
C ALA A 19 4.51 -6.67 9.23
N ALA A 20 3.54 -6.09 8.49
CA ALA A 20 3.82 -5.44 7.22
C ALA A 20 4.69 -4.18 7.41
N VAL A 21 4.42 -3.40 8.47
CA VAL A 21 5.25 -2.23 8.83
C VAL A 21 6.69 -2.64 9.16
N ALA A 22 6.87 -3.73 9.92
CA ALA A 22 8.20 -4.22 10.28
C ALA A 22 9.02 -4.64 9.04
N ILE A 23 8.38 -5.30 8.08
CA ILE A 23 9.02 -5.76 6.84
C ILE A 23 9.41 -4.56 5.96
N VAL A 24 8.54 -3.57 5.78
CA VAL A 24 8.86 -2.34 5.03
C VAL A 24 10.02 -1.59 5.68
N ARG A 25 10.05 -1.50 7.01
CA ARG A 25 11.18 -0.86 7.73
C ARG A 25 12.50 -1.57 7.47
N ALA A 26 12.52 -2.90 7.55
CA ALA A 26 13.73 -3.69 7.28
C ALA A 26 14.23 -3.46 5.83
N ALA A 27 13.31 -3.42 4.85
CA ALA A 27 13.67 -3.13 3.47
C ALA A 27 14.28 -1.71 3.33
N VAL A 28 13.69 -0.70 3.96
CA VAL A 28 14.25 0.67 3.98
C VAL A 28 15.64 0.72 4.62
N GLU A 29 15.85 0.02 5.74
CA GLU A 29 17.15 -0.05 6.41
C GLU A 29 18.23 -0.69 5.50
N ILE A 30 17.88 -1.72 4.74
CA ILE A 30 18.77 -2.35 3.74
C ILE A 30 19.15 -1.34 2.64
N THR A 31 18.19 -0.63 2.07
CA THR A 31 18.45 0.37 1.01
C THR A 31 19.34 1.51 1.48
N LEU A 32 19.15 1.97 2.72
CA LEU A 32 20.02 2.96 3.37
C LEU A 32 21.45 2.42 3.54
N GLY A 33 21.59 1.17 3.98
CA GLY A 33 22.88 0.47 4.08
C GLY A 33 23.60 0.34 2.73
N ASN A 34 22.84 0.21 1.64
CA ASN A 34 23.36 0.16 0.26
C ASN A 34 23.71 1.54 -0.30
N GLY A 35 23.57 2.62 0.48
CA GLY A 35 23.95 3.97 0.09
C GLY A 35 22.92 4.71 -0.76
N LEU A 36 21.71 4.16 -0.94
CA LEU A 36 20.62 4.84 -1.62
C LEU A 36 20.07 5.96 -0.71
N ARG A 37 20.14 7.21 -1.20
CA ARG A 37 19.67 8.41 -0.49
C ARG A 37 18.50 9.10 -1.18
N SER A 38 18.26 8.78 -2.44
CA SER A 38 17.09 9.22 -3.18
C SER A 38 15.88 8.42 -2.72
N ALA A 39 14.79 9.12 -2.41
CA ALA A 39 13.53 8.48 -2.03
C ALA A 39 12.95 7.62 -3.18
N GLY A 40 13.22 7.99 -4.44
CA GLY A 40 12.78 7.25 -5.62
C GLY A 40 13.49 5.90 -5.73
N ASP A 41 14.82 5.91 -5.76
CA ASP A 41 15.65 4.70 -5.87
C ASP A 41 15.44 3.76 -4.67
N MET A 42 15.21 4.33 -3.48
CA MET A 42 14.84 3.59 -2.29
C MET A 42 13.48 2.90 -2.44
N ALA A 43 12.47 3.60 -2.96
CA ALA A 43 11.15 3.02 -3.18
C ALA A 43 11.19 1.90 -4.22
N GLU A 44 11.95 2.09 -5.31
CA GLU A 44 12.14 1.07 -6.35
C GLU A 44 12.79 -0.19 -5.76
N GLN A 45 13.90 -0.05 -5.04
CA GLN A 45 14.56 -1.20 -4.41
C GLN A 45 13.66 -1.88 -3.36
N VAL A 46 12.93 -1.14 -2.53
CA VAL A 46 11.99 -1.74 -1.55
C VAL A 46 10.89 -2.52 -2.26
N VAL A 47 10.34 -2.00 -3.36
CA VAL A 47 9.32 -2.70 -4.16
C VAL A 47 9.86 -4.01 -4.73
N GLU A 48 11.10 -4.01 -5.24
CA GLU A 48 11.75 -5.21 -5.76
C GLU A 48 11.96 -6.26 -4.68
N GLU A 49 12.50 -5.89 -3.51
CA GLU A 49 12.75 -6.81 -2.40
C GLU A 49 11.44 -7.46 -1.89
N LEU A 50 10.39 -6.66 -1.69
CA LEU A 50 9.09 -7.15 -1.26
C LEU A 50 8.47 -8.09 -2.29
N THR A 51 8.59 -7.76 -3.57
CA THR A 51 8.12 -8.61 -4.66
C THR A 51 8.89 -9.94 -4.71
N ALA A 52 10.21 -9.92 -4.50
CA ALA A 52 11.05 -11.13 -4.42
C ALA A 52 10.67 -12.02 -3.22
N MET A 53 10.20 -11.41 -2.13
CA MET A 53 9.62 -12.12 -0.97
C MET A 53 8.18 -12.65 -1.23
N GLY A 54 7.63 -12.45 -2.43
CA GLY A 54 6.30 -12.92 -2.82
C GLY A 54 5.16 -11.98 -2.45
N TRP A 55 5.45 -10.73 -2.07
CA TRP A 55 4.41 -9.75 -1.75
C TRP A 55 3.84 -9.14 -3.01
N THR A 56 2.52 -8.97 -3.03
CA THR A 56 1.84 -8.20 -4.07
C THR A 56 1.62 -6.78 -3.56
N ILE A 57 2.17 -5.80 -4.27
CA ILE A 57 2.01 -4.37 -3.94
C ILE A 57 0.92 -3.80 -4.84
N THR A 58 -0.16 -3.33 -4.24
CA THR A 58 -1.26 -2.65 -4.95
C THR A 58 -1.28 -1.19 -4.56
N LEU A 59 -1.54 -0.32 -5.53
CA LEU A 59 -1.93 1.06 -5.21
C LEU A 59 -3.28 1.00 -4.50
N ASP A 60 -3.37 1.65 -3.35
CA ASP A 60 -4.67 1.94 -2.75
C ASP A 60 -5.31 3.04 -3.60
N GLU A 61 -6.54 2.84 -4.05
CA GLU A 61 -7.30 3.95 -4.64
C GLU A 61 -7.46 4.97 -3.51
N PRO A 62 -7.02 6.23 -3.68
CA PRO A 62 -7.32 7.23 -2.67
C PRO A 62 -8.84 7.25 -2.48
N ASP A 63 -9.30 7.17 -1.24
CA ASP A 63 -10.71 7.39 -0.91
C ASP A 63 -11.09 8.74 -1.54
N ASP A 64 -11.81 8.68 -2.67
CA ASP A 64 -12.21 9.87 -3.40
C ASP A 64 -13.37 10.49 -2.60
N ASP A 65 -13.03 11.19 -1.52
CA ASP A 65 -13.92 11.99 -0.67
C ASP A 65 -14.45 13.23 -1.41
N ARG A 66 -14.28 13.32 -2.73
CA ARG A 66 -14.94 14.36 -3.52
C ARG A 66 -16.44 14.06 -3.54
N PRO A 67 -17.29 14.91 -2.93
CA PRO A 67 -18.72 14.77 -3.13
C PRO A 67 -18.99 14.87 -4.63
N ALA A 68 -19.72 13.91 -5.19
CA ALA A 68 -20.17 13.97 -6.56
C ALA A 68 -20.91 15.31 -6.73
N ALA A 69 -20.32 16.22 -7.50
CA ALA A 69 -20.94 17.48 -7.83
C ALA A 69 -22.28 17.18 -8.52
N ALA A 70 -23.35 17.69 -7.92
CA ALA A 70 -24.72 17.57 -8.40
C ALA A 70 -24.95 18.36 -9.68
#